data_AF-A0A2P7U2S4-F1
#
_entry.id   AF-A0A2P7U2S4-F1
#
_cell.length_a   1.000
_cell.length_b   1.000
_cell.length_c   1.000
_cell.angle_alpha   90.00
_cell.angle_beta   90.00
_cell.angle_gamma   90.00
#
_symmetry.space_group_name_H-M   'P 1'
#
loop_
_entity.id
_entity.type
_entity.pdbx_description
1 polymer ?
#
loop_
_entity_poly.entity_id
_entity_poly.type
_entity_poly.pdbx_seq_one_letter_code
_entity_poly.pdbx_strand_id
1 'polypeptide(L)'
;MWDIILDFIRNIFRKYKKPVIVLVINEVIYYIFGATNECGFRCPMPPMTALENLLFVASSVIMYICLLWMMIIYMSDKYNKM
;
A
#
# COMPACT_ATOMS: atom_id res chain seq x y z
N MET A 1 1.99 28.39 -10.56
CA MET A 1 1.24 27.15 -10.91
C MET A 1 1.93 25.93 -10.33
N TRP A 2 3.25 25.80 -10.48
CA TRP A 2 4.06 24.75 -9.84
C TRP A 2 4.03 24.76 -8.31
N ASP A 3 4.03 25.94 -7.66
CA ASP A 3 4.03 26.05 -6.20
C ASP A 3 2.74 25.50 -5.57
N ILE A 4 1.59 25.74 -6.21
CA ILE A 4 0.28 25.24 -5.77
C ILE A 4 0.23 23.72 -5.85
N ILE A 5 0.81 23.13 -6.91
CA ILE A 5 0.89 21.68 -7.09
C ILE A 5 1.80 21.07 -6.02
N LEU A 6 2.95 21.67 -5.74
CA LEU A 6 3.88 21.21 -4.71
C LEU A 6 3.26 21.27 -3.30
N ASP A 7 2.54 22.33 -2.97
CA ASP A 7 1.85 22.44 -1.68
C ASP A 7 0.71 21.42 -1.55
N PHE A 8 -0.04 21.18 -2.63
CA PHE A 8 -1.09 20.16 -2.64
C PHE A 8 -0.51 18.76 -2.44
N ILE A 9 0.55 18.42 -3.17
CA ILE A 9 1.26 17.14 -3.02
C ILE A 9 1.81 17.01 -1.60
N ARG A 10 2.47 18.05 -1.07
CA ARG A 10 3.01 18.04 0.28
C ARG A 10 1.93 17.83 1.34
N ASN A 11 0.76 18.42 1.17
CA ASN A 11 -0.35 18.28 2.10
C ASN A 11 -0.96 16.87 2.07
N ILE A 12 -1.17 16.31 0.86
CA ILE A 12 -1.58 14.91 0.68
C ILE A 12 -0.55 13.97 1.31
N PHE A 13 0.72 14.18 0.99
CA PHE A 13 1.81 13.35 1.50
C PHE A 13 1.87 13.42 3.02
N ARG A 14 1.66 14.59 3.62
CA ARG A 14 1.65 14.75 5.08
C ARG A 14 0.50 14.01 5.74
N LYS A 15 -0.69 13.98 5.13
CA LYS A 15 -1.86 13.25 5.65
C LYS A 15 -1.73 11.74 5.52
N TYR A 16 -1.27 11.27 4.37
CA TYR A 16 -1.17 9.83 4.08
C TYR A 16 0.22 9.24 4.33
N LYS A 17 1.15 10.01 4.91
CA LYS A 17 2.54 9.59 5.18
C LYS A 17 2.60 8.23 5.90
N LYS A 18 1.77 8.05 6.93
CA LYS A 18 1.79 6.84 7.76
C LYS A 18 1.38 5.57 6.99
N PRO A 19 0.18 5.49 6.38
CA PRO A 19 -0.20 4.31 5.60
C PRO A 19 0.72 4.08 4.40
N VAL A 20 1.23 5.14 3.75
CA VAL A 20 2.18 5.01 2.64
C VAL A 20 3.51 4.40 3.09
N ILE A 21 4.06 4.81 4.24
CA ILE A 21 5.30 4.21 4.77
C ILE A 21 5.09 2.72 5.07
N VAL A 22 3.96 2.35 5.67
CA VAL A 22 3.66 0.93 5.96
C VAL A 22 3.57 0.12 4.67
N LEU A 23 2.92 0.64 3.63
CA LEU A 23 2.87 0.01 2.31
C LEU A 23 4.27 -0.17 1.72
N VAL A 24 5.11 0.86 1.74
CA VAL A 24 6.49 0.77 1.20
C VAL A 24 7.30 -0.29 1.94
N ILE A 25 7.23 -0.33 3.27
CA ILE A 25 7.94 -1.35 4.06
C ILE A 25 7.40 -2.74 3.74
N ASN A 26 6.09 -2.90 3.63
CA ASN A 26 5.45 -4.17 3.27
C ASN A 26 5.92 -4.68 1.90
N GLU A 27 5.94 -3.82 0.88
CA GLU A 27 6.44 -4.14 -0.45
C GLU A 27 7.94 -4.52 -0.45
N VAL A 28 8.76 -3.81 0.34
CA VAL A 28 10.20 -4.14 0.47
C VAL A 28 10.39 -5.51 1.10
N ILE A 29 9.64 -5.82 2.17
CA ILE A 29 9.69 -7.15 2.81
C ILE A 29 9.21 -8.22 1.81
N TYR A 30 8.11 -7.97 1.12
CA TYR A 30 7.56 -8.88 0.14
C TYR A 30 8.52 -9.14 -1.03
N TYR A 31 9.19 -8.09 -1.53
CA TYR A 31 10.19 -8.21 -2.59
C TYR A 31 11.42 -9.01 -2.16
N ILE A 32 11.91 -8.80 -0.93
CA ILE A 32 13.11 -9.51 -0.43
C ILE A 32 12.83 -10.99 -0.18
N PHE A 33 11.64 -11.32 0.34
CA PHE A 33 11.34 -12.67 0.84
C PHE A 33 10.34 -13.47 0.00
N GLY A 34 9.53 -12.82 -0.84
CA GLY A 34 8.44 -13.44 -1.60
C GLY A 34 8.68 -13.58 -3.10
N ALA A 35 9.71 -12.93 -3.65
CA ALA A 35 9.92 -12.91 -5.09
C ALA A 35 10.94 -13.97 -5.53
N THR A 36 10.44 -15.11 -6.02
CA THR A 36 11.21 -15.86 -7.04
C THR A 36 10.46 -16.13 -8.34
N ASN A 37 9.12 -16.18 -8.39
CA ASN A 37 8.47 -16.69 -9.61
C ASN A 37 7.10 -16.09 -9.98
N GLU A 38 6.72 -14.87 -9.59
CA GLU A 38 5.45 -14.32 -10.05
C GLU A 38 5.49 -13.97 -11.55
N CYS A 39 5.21 -14.94 -12.42
CA CYS A 39 4.76 -14.64 -13.76
C CYS A 39 3.47 -13.81 -13.61
N GLY A 40 3.43 -12.62 -14.20
CA GLY A 40 2.30 -11.70 -14.07
C GLY A 40 0.97 -12.27 -14.62
N PHE A 41 0.01 -11.39 -14.88
CA PHE A 41 -1.41 -11.70 -15.16
C PHE A 41 -1.73 -12.82 -16.19
N ARG A 42 -0.78 -13.22 -17.05
CA ARG A 42 -1.00 -14.19 -18.13
C ARG A 42 -0.56 -15.62 -17.83
N CYS A 43 0.03 -15.89 -16.67
CA CYS A 43 0.51 -17.22 -16.34
C CYS A 43 -0.23 -17.78 -15.13
N PRO A 44 -0.40 -19.11 -15.06
CA PRO A 44 -0.87 -19.75 -13.85
C PRO A 44 0.08 -19.41 -12.72
N MET A 45 -0.48 -19.03 -11.56
CA MET A 45 0.29 -18.71 -10.38
C MET A 45 1.19 -19.92 -10.05
N PRO A 46 2.51 -19.74 -9.92
CA PRO A 46 3.40 -20.86 -9.68
C PRO A 46 3.12 -21.50 -8.32
N PRO A 47 3.52 -22.76 -8.14
CA PRO A 47 3.45 -23.39 -6.82
C PRO A 47 4.31 -22.60 -5.83
N MET A 48 3.66 -21.92 -4.90
CA MET A 48 4.30 -21.20 -3.81
C MET A 48 4.64 -22.15 -2.66
N THR A 49 5.78 -21.94 -2.03
CA THR A 49 6.09 -22.55 -0.74
C THR A 49 5.15 -22.02 0.34
N ALA A 50 5.02 -22.74 1.46
CA ALA A 50 4.14 -22.32 2.57
C ALA A 50 4.50 -20.92 3.10
N LEU A 51 5.79 -20.54 3.07
CA LEU A 51 6.26 -19.23 3.48
C LEU A 51 5.86 -18.13 2.49
N GLU A 52 6.05 -18.36 1.19
CA GLU A 52 5.65 -17.42 0.13
C GLU A 52 4.14 -17.17 0.14
N ASN A 53 3.34 -18.24 0.34
CA ASN A 53 1.88 -18.11 0.45
C ASN A 53 1.48 -17.29 1.69
N LEU A 54 2.13 -17.51 2.84
CA LEU A 54 1.89 -16.72 4.05
C LEU A 54 2.25 -15.25 3.82
N LEU A 55 3.40 -14.97 3.22
CA LEU A 55 3.83 -13.61 2.87
C LEU A 55 2.86 -12.93 1.90
N PHE A 56 2.37 -13.64 0.89
CA PHE A 56 1.40 -13.12 -0.08
C PHE A 56 0.08 -12.75 0.58
N VAL A 57 -0.46 -13.62 1.42
CA VAL A 57 -1.70 -13.36 2.16
C VAL A 57 -1.50 -12.19 3.15
N ALA A 58 -0.40 -12.20 3.91
CA ALA A 58 -0.11 -11.14 4.88
C ALA A 58 0.05 -9.77 4.18
N SER A 59 0.80 -9.72 3.08
CA SER A 59 0.99 -8.52 2.26
C SER A 59 -0.35 -8.00 1.72
N SER A 60 -1.19 -8.89 1.20
CA SER A 60 -2.53 -8.55 0.71
C SER A 60 -3.41 -7.95 1.82
N VAL A 61 -3.40 -8.55 3.02
CA VAL A 61 -4.17 -8.05 4.17
C VAL A 61 -3.67 -6.66 4.60
N ILE A 62 -2.35 -6.46 4.68
CA ILE A 62 -1.75 -5.16 5.03
C ILE A 62 -2.14 -4.10 4.00
N MET A 63 -2.16 -4.44 2.72
CA MET A 63 -2.62 -3.54 1.66
C MET A 63 -4.08 -3.09 1.89
N TYR A 64 -5.00 -4.02 2.15
CA TYR A 64 -6.40 -3.68 2.44
C TYR A 64 -6.56 -2.83 3.70
N ILE A 65 -5.81 -3.14 4.77
CA ILE A 65 -5.82 -2.33 6.00
C ILE A 65 -5.34 -0.90 5.71
N CYS A 66 -4.28 -0.73 4.91
CA CYS A 66 -3.79 0.59 4.53
C CYS A 66 -4.81 1.36 3.69
N LEU A 67 -5.52 0.69 2.77
CA LEU A 67 -6.62 1.29 2.01
C LEU A 67 -7.75 1.78 2.92
N LEU A 68 -8.19 0.94 3.87
CA LEU A 68 -9.21 1.33 4.86
C LEU A 68 -8.73 2.49 5.72
N TRP A 69 -7.45 2.50 6.13
CA TRP A 69 -6.89 3.60 6.90
C TRP A 69 -6.90 4.91 6.12
N MET A 70 -6.50 4.90 4.84
CA MET A 70 -6.59 6.07 3.97
C MET A 70 -8.04 6.53 3.78
N MET A 71 -8.99 5.61 3.63
CA MET A 71 -10.42 5.91 3.53
C MET A 71 -10.95 6.60 4.80
N ILE A 72 -10.57 6.13 5.98
CA ILE A 72 -10.98 6.72 7.27
C ILE A 72 -10.42 8.14 7.39
N ILE A 73 -9.15 8.36 7.02
CA ILE A 73 -8.54 9.71 7.01
C ILE A 73 -9.33 10.64 6.08
N TYR A 74 -9.68 10.16 4.89
CA TYR A 74 -10.47 10.93 3.92
C TYR A 74 -11.86 11.29 4.45
N MET A 75 -12.58 10.32 5.03
CA MET A 75 -13.90 10.53 5.61
C MET A 75 -13.86 11.50 6.81
N SER A 76 -12.86 11.38 7.67
CA SER A 76 -12.65 12.30 8.79
C SER A 76 -12.37 13.73 8.33
N ASP A 77 -11.57 13.90 7.27
CA ASP A 77 -11.29 15.23 6.70
C ASP A 77 -12.52 15.86 6.04
N LYS A 78 -13.42 15.03 5.47
CA LYS A 78 -14.69 15.50 4.92
C LYS A 78 -15.66 15.92 6.03
N TYR A 79 -15.72 15.16 7.12
CA TYR A 79 -16.57 15.49 8.27
C TYR A 79 -16.13 16.78 8.97
N ASN A 80 -14.82 16.98 9.18
CA ASN A 80 -14.30 18.19 9.84
C ASN A 80 -14.39 19.47 8.98
N LYS A 81 -14.75 19.36 7.69
CA LYS A 81 -15.00 20.49 6.79
C LYS A 81 -16.48 20.85 6.66
N MET A 82 -17.38 20.04 7.20
CA MET A 82 -18.80 20.37 7.41
C MET A 82 -18.96 21.12 8.73
#